data_AF-A0A8C6FBT9-F1
#
_entry.id   AF-A0A8C6FBT9-F1
#
_cell.length_a   1.000
_cell.length_b   1.000
_cell.length_c   1.000
_cell.angle_alpha   90.00
_cell.angle_beta   90.00
_cell.angle_gamma   90.00
#
_symmetry.space_group_name_H-M   'P 1'
#
loop_
_entity.id
_entity.type
_entity.pdbx_description
1 polymer ?
#
loop_
_entity_poly.entity_id
_entity_poly.type
_entity_poly.pdbx_seq_one_letter_code
_entity_poly.pdbx_strand_id
1 'polypeptide(L)'
;MSSPEIASLSWGQMKVHGSAKIYKDCKVWPGGSRAWDWRETGTEHSPGVQPADVEEVVEKGVQILVIGRGMSEALKAGLQRGWLNLDIQ
;
A
#
# COMPACT_ATOMS: atom_id res chain seq x y z
N MET A 1 -4.38 -17.79 3.29
CA MET A 1 -3.19 -17.26 4.03
C MET A 1 -3.63 -16.01 4.78
N SER A 2 -3.00 -15.66 5.91
CA SER A 2 -3.33 -14.46 6.69
C SER A 2 -2.57 -13.22 6.20
N SER A 3 -3.09 -12.03 6.47
CA SER A 3 -2.36 -10.77 6.29
C SER A 3 -1.22 -10.70 7.30
N PRO A 4 0.04 -10.45 6.88
CA PRO A 4 1.15 -10.31 7.82
C PRO A 4 1.08 -8.97 8.57
N GLU A 5 1.59 -8.96 9.79
CA GLU A 5 1.67 -7.76 10.63
C GLU A 5 2.79 -6.82 10.15
N ILE A 6 2.54 -5.51 10.20
CA ILE A 6 3.60 -4.49 10.09
C ILE A 6 4.30 -4.42 11.46
N ALA A 7 5.46 -5.06 11.58
CA ALA A 7 6.18 -5.22 12.85
C ALA A 7 6.80 -3.89 13.34
N SER A 8 7.18 -2.99 12.43
CA SER A 8 7.61 -1.64 12.81
C SER A 8 7.49 -0.64 11.67
N LEU A 9 7.34 0.63 12.05
CA LEU A 9 7.23 1.78 11.17
C LEU A 9 8.04 2.95 11.75
N SER A 10 8.90 3.54 10.92
CA SER A 10 9.62 4.78 11.20
C SER A 10 9.84 5.57 9.91
N TRP A 11 10.36 6.80 9.99
CA TRP A 11 10.55 7.62 8.79
C TRP A 11 11.45 6.91 7.75
N GLY A 12 10.90 6.65 6.56
CA GLY A 12 11.59 5.98 5.46
C GLY A 12 11.88 4.49 5.68
N GLN A 13 11.25 3.84 6.67
CA GLN A 13 11.50 2.43 6.95
C GLN A 13 10.26 1.70 7.50
N MET A 14 9.96 0.55 6.91
CA MET A 14 8.91 -0.38 7.33
C MET A 14 9.43 -1.82 7.36
N LYS A 15 8.99 -2.59 8.36
CA LYS A 15 9.26 -4.04 8.47
C LYS A 15 7.94 -4.80 8.54
N VAL A 16 7.84 -5.87 7.76
CA VAL A 16 6.66 -6.76 7.73
C VAL A 16 7.06 -8.11 8.30
N HIS A 17 6.28 -8.63 9.24
CA HIS A 17 6.56 -9.92 9.86
C HIS A 17 6.59 -11.04 8.81
N GLY A 18 7.61 -11.89 8.86
CA GLY A 18 7.82 -12.96 7.88
C GLY A 18 8.48 -12.51 6.56
N SER A 19 8.72 -11.21 6.36
CA SER A 19 9.54 -10.72 5.25
C SER A 19 10.99 -10.51 5.68
N ALA A 20 11.94 -10.98 4.88
CA ALA A 20 13.37 -10.69 5.07
C ALA A 20 13.76 -9.27 4.62
N LYS A 21 12.86 -8.56 3.91
CA LYS A 21 13.13 -7.24 3.35
C LYS A 21 12.73 -6.14 4.32
N ILE A 22 13.53 -5.08 4.33
CA ILE A 22 13.19 -3.78 4.91
C ILE A 22 12.72 -2.89 3.75
N TYR A 23 11.56 -2.27 3.90
CA TYR A 23 10.96 -1.44 2.86
C TYR A 23 11.07 0.03 3.22
N LYS A 24 11.14 0.90 2.21
CA LYS A 24 10.85 2.32 2.39
C LYS A 24 9.33 2.53 2.44
N ASP A 25 8.67 2.06 1.39
CA ASP A 25 7.22 1.98 1.22
C ASP A 25 6.87 0.54 0.79
N CYS A 26 5.74 -0.01 1.24
CA CYS A 26 5.36 -1.39 0.91
C CYS A 26 3.87 -1.57 0.62
N LYS A 27 3.59 -2.61 -0.18
CA LYS A 27 2.26 -3.19 -0.39
C LYS A 27 2.20 -4.50 0.38
N VAL A 28 1.10 -4.74 1.08
CA VAL A 28 0.90 -5.90 1.96
C VAL A 28 -0.45 -6.53 1.68
N TRP A 29 -0.51 -7.86 1.65
CA TRP A 29 -1.73 -8.63 1.37
C TRP A 29 -1.71 -9.98 2.09
N PRO A 30 -2.84 -10.72 2.14
CA PRO A 30 -2.88 -12.07 2.67
C PRO A 30 -1.83 -12.99 2.02
N GLY A 31 -0.82 -13.39 2.80
CA GLY A 31 0.27 -14.25 2.35
C GLY A 31 1.52 -13.55 1.83
N GLY A 32 1.63 -12.21 1.85
CA GLY A 32 2.88 -11.58 1.45
C GLY A 32 2.95 -10.06 1.48
N SER A 33 4.11 -9.55 1.07
CA SER A 33 4.37 -8.13 0.92
C SER A 33 5.45 -7.87 -0.13
N ARG A 34 5.44 -6.69 -0.74
CA ARG A 34 6.52 -6.22 -1.60
C ARG A 34 6.79 -4.72 -1.44
N ALA A 35 7.90 -4.26 -2.03
CA ALA A 35 8.20 -2.84 -2.11
C ALA A 35 7.17 -2.12 -2.98
N TRP A 36 6.75 -0.94 -2.54
CA TRP A 36 5.97 -0.01 -3.35
C TRP A 36 6.93 1.00 -3.97
N ASP A 37 7.33 0.76 -5.23
CA ASP A 37 8.11 1.73 -6.00
C ASP A 37 7.17 2.55 -6.88
N TRP A 38 7.05 3.85 -6.57
CA TRP A 38 6.17 4.76 -7.31
C TRP A 38 6.57 4.92 -8.78
N ARG A 39 7.81 4.58 -9.15
CA ARG A 39 8.27 4.61 -10.54
C ARG A 39 7.57 3.57 -11.41
N GLU A 40 7.00 2.51 -10.82
CA GLU A 40 6.25 1.48 -11.55
C GLU A 40 4.94 2.04 -12.13
N THR A 41 4.34 3.02 -11.45
CA THR A 41 2.99 3.53 -11.75
C THR A 41 2.96 5.01 -12.08
N GLY A 42 4.10 5.70 -11.93
CA GLY A 42 4.17 7.16 -12.09
C GLY A 42 3.54 7.91 -10.93
N THR A 43 3.43 7.28 -9.75
CA THR A 43 2.84 7.93 -8.57
C THR A 43 3.71 9.08 -8.08
N GLU A 44 3.05 10.21 -7.82
CA GLU A 44 3.62 11.38 -7.19
C GLU A 44 2.72 11.82 -6.03
N HIS A 45 3.18 12.79 -5.23
CA HIS A 45 2.38 13.35 -4.14
C HIS A 45 1.01 13.88 -4.62
N SER A 46 0.94 14.38 -5.85
CA SER A 46 -0.29 14.81 -6.52
C SER A 46 -0.23 14.37 -7.99
N PRO A 47 -1.25 13.69 -8.55
CA PRO A 47 -2.58 13.48 -7.99
C PRO A 47 -2.66 12.46 -6.84
N GLY A 48 -1.59 11.71 -6.58
CA GLY A 48 -1.51 10.78 -5.46
C GLY A 48 -1.51 9.31 -5.88
N VAL A 49 -1.96 8.43 -4.99
CA VAL A 49 -2.06 6.98 -5.23
C VAL A 49 -2.92 6.68 -6.47
N GLN A 50 -2.40 5.83 -7.34
CA GLN A 50 -3.04 5.42 -8.60
C GLN A 50 -3.77 4.08 -8.44
N PRO A 51 -4.79 3.78 -9.26
CA PRO A 51 -5.42 2.45 -9.29
C PRO A 51 -4.41 1.32 -9.49
N ALA A 52 -3.42 1.52 -10.37
CA ALA A 52 -2.34 0.57 -10.63
C ALA A 52 -1.45 0.29 -9.40
N ASP A 53 -1.43 1.18 -8.39
CA ASP A 53 -0.72 0.92 -7.15
C ASP A 53 -1.40 -0.19 -6.33
N VAL A 54 -2.72 -0.27 -6.39
CA VAL A 54 -3.52 -1.10 -5.49
C VAL A 54 -4.11 -2.33 -6.18
N GLU A 55 -4.20 -2.35 -7.51
CA GLU A 55 -4.78 -3.44 -8.32
C GLU A 55 -4.24 -4.81 -7.91
N GLU A 56 -2.92 -4.96 -7.81
CA GLU A 56 -2.32 -6.24 -7.42
C GLU A 56 -2.66 -6.71 -6.00
N VAL A 57 -3.03 -5.79 -5.09
CA VAL A 57 -3.46 -6.10 -3.71
C VAL A 57 -4.93 -6.51 -3.74
N VAL A 58 -5.73 -5.81 -4.55
CA VAL A 58 -7.15 -6.09 -4.78
C VAL A 58 -7.32 -7.49 -5.39
N GLU A 59 -6.48 -7.86 -6.36
CA GLU A 59 -6.46 -9.19 -6.98
C GLU A 59 -6.16 -10.34 -5.99
N LYS A 60 -5.62 -10.04 -4.80
CA LYS A 60 -5.45 -11.02 -3.72
C LYS A 60 -6.74 -11.30 -2.94
N GLY A 61 -7.83 -10.63 -3.28
CA GLY A 61 -9.15 -10.85 -2.67
C GLY A 61 -9.29 -10.25 -1.27
N VAL A 62 -8.70 -9.07 -1.04
CA VAL A 62 -8.86 -8.35 0.23
C VAL A 62 -10.27 -7.76 0.35
N GLN A 63 -10.81 -7.70 1.56
CA GLN A 63 -12.09 -7.03 1.85
C GLN A 63 -11.89 -5.56 2.22
N ILE A 64 -10.76 -5.26 2.87
CA ILE A 64 -10.41 -3.94 3.36
C ILE A 64 -9.04 -3.58 2.79
N LEU A 65 -8.93 -2.37 2.26
CA LEU A 65 -7.68 -1.80 1.77
C LEU A 65 -7.37 -0.53 2.55
N VAL A 66 -6.19 -0.49 3.18
CA VAL A 66 -5.72 0.67 3.95
C VAL A 66 -4.63 1.39 3.17
N ILE A 67 -4.73 2.72 3.03
CA ILE A 67 -3.74 3.52 2.30
C ILE A 67 -3.03 4.49 3.25
N GLY A 68 -1.78 4.16 3.60
CA GLY A 68 -0.90 5.07 4.33
C GLY A 68 -0.44 6.22 3.42
N ARG A 69 -0.78 7.46 3.79
CA ARG A 69 -0.46 8.68 3.00
C ARG A 69 0.84 9.37 3.43
N GLY A 70 1.74 8.61 4.05
CA GLY A 70 2.99 9.10 4.64
C GLY A 70 2.78 9.79 5.99
N MET A 71 3.90 10.07 6.68
CA MET A 71 3.92 10.57 8.07
C MET A 71 3.22 11.92 8.27
N SER A 72 3.12 12.73 7.22
CA SER A 72 2.48 14.06 7.23
C SER A 72 1.31 14.15 6.25
N GLU A 73 0.78 13.01 5.80
CA GLU A 73 -0.36 12.91 4.87
C GLU A 73 -0.19 13.70 3.55
N ALA A 74 1.05 13.94 3.13
CA ALA A 74 1.37 14.73 1.94
C ALA A 74 1.05 13.99 0.62
N LEU A 75 0.95 12.66 0.66
CA LEU A 75 0.50 11.87 -0.48
C LEU A 75 -1.02 11.96 -0.60
N LYS A 76 -1.53 12.44 -1.74
CA LYS A 76 -2.97 12.46 -1.99
C LYS A 76 -3.51 11.05 -2.27
N ALA A 77 -4.80 10.87 -2.03
CA ALA A 77 -5.53 9.73 -2.55
C ALA A 77 -6.02 10.08 -3.95
N GLY A 78 -5.26 9.70 -4.99
CA GLY A 78 -5.64 9.90 -6.39
C GLY A 78 -6.76 8.96 -6.85
N LEU A 79 -7.24 8.09 -5.96
CA LEU A 79 -8.33 7.15 -6.18
C LEU A 79 -9.69 7.86 -6.05
N GLN A 80 -10.54 7.73 -7.06
CA GLN A 80 -11.91 8.21 -6.98
C GLN A 80 -12.82 7.14 -6.36
N ARG A 81 -13.87 7.57 -5.65
CA ARG A 81 -14.92 6.66 -5.17
C ARG A 81 -15.57 5.94 -6.35
N GLY A 82 -15.76 4.62 -6.22
CA GLY A 82 -16.42 3.77 -7.23
C GLY A 82 -15.49 2.94 -8.12
N TRP A 83 -14.17 3.12 -8.03
CA TRP A 83 -13.21 2.30 -8.79
C TRP A 83 -13.02 0.88 -8.21
N LEU A 84 -13.27 0.73 -6.91
CA LEU A 84 -13.18 -0.55 -6.22
C LEU A 84 -14.49 -0.77 -5.45
N ASN A 85 -15.03 -1.98 -5.53
CA ASN A 85 -16.12 -2.45 -4.66
C ASN A 85 -15.56 -2.83 -3.27
N LEU A 86 -14.70 -1.97 -2.70
CA LEU A 86 -13.98 -2.20 -1.45
C LEU A 86 -14.14 -1.01 -0.52
N ASP A 87 -14.15 -1.30 0.78
CA ASP A 87 -14.00 -0.29 1.81
C ASP A 87 -12.53 0.15 1.88
N ILE A 88 -12.26 1.35 1.37
CA ILE A 88 -10.96 2.01 1.50
C ILE A 88 -10.96 2.78 2.82
N GLN A 89 -10.02 2.44 3.71
CA GLN A 89 -9.82 3.08 5.01
C GLN A 89 -8.56 3.95 5.03
#